data_AF-A0A2G6NFP8-F1
#
_entry.id   AF-A0A2G6NFP8-F1
#
_cell.length_a   1.000
_cell.length_b   1.000
_cell.length_c   1.000
_cell.angle_alpha   90.00
_cell.angle_beta   90.00
_cell.angle_gamma   90.00
#
_symmetry.space_group_name_H-M   'P 1'
#
loop_
_entity.id
_entity.type
_entity.pdbx_description
1 polymer ?
#
loop_
_entity_poly.entity_id
_entity_poly.type
_entity_poly.pdbx_seq_one_letter_code
_entity_poly.pdbx_strand_id
1 'polypeptide(L)'
;MSVLKKKKELYININIDWFLCHTQLTILSSLLQNNFDDEVVRISKKLMEDGWGEDKILLYFLSASQYSQGNLEASILYLEQSLKSSRYYCDIAAPLEENKSLNESEIRYILSELYLEKGLKEKSIQELRISKNLARKYFGKYFNDSIYQEYIQSNSFKNKKKISSDPNNTK
;
A
#
# COMPACT_ATOMS: atom_id res chain seq x y z
N MET A 1 15.41 37.67 -12.67
CA MET A 1 14.37 36.96 -11.88
C MET A 1 14.79 36.98 -10.42
N SER A 2 14.00 37.56 -9.49
CA SER A 2 14.40 37.68 -8.09
C SER A 2 14.34 36.34 -7.34
N VAL A 3 15.23 36.15 -6.37
CA VAL A 3 15.31 34.93 -5.54
C VAL A 3 13.98 34.63 -4.83
N LEU A 4 13.25 35.68 -4.44
CA LEU A 4 11.92 35.59 -3.82
C LEU A 4 10.85 35.03 -4.78
N LYS A 5 10.91 35.37 -6.07
CA LYS A 5 9.97 34.87 -7.08
C LYS A 5 10.17 33.37 -7.35
N LYS A 6 11.44 32.94 -7.46
CA LYS A 6 11.80 31.50 -7.57
C LYS A 6 11.40 30.70 -6.34
N LYS A 7 11.57 31.24 -5.12
CA LYS A 7 11.15 30.56 -3.88
C LYS A 7 9.62 30.43 -3.78
N LYS A 8 8.86 31.44 -4.20
CA LYS A 8 7.39 31.37 -4.24
C LYS A 8 6.89 30.36 -5.26
N GLU A 9 7.43 30.36 -6.48
CA GLU A 9 7.06 29.40 -7.53
C GLU A 9 7.38 27.96 -7.10
N LEU A 10 8.54 27.72 -6.49
CA LEU A 10 8.89 26.41 -5.94
C LEU A 10 7.93 25.95 -4.84
N TYR A 11 7.56 26.84 -3.91
CA TYR A 11 6.64 26.53 -2.81
C TYR A 11 5.20 26.27 -3.29
N ILE A 12 4.74 26.98 -4.33
CA ILE A 12 3.43 26.76 -4.93
C ILE A 12 3.40 25.41 -5.66
N ASN A 13 4.44 25.09 -6.44
CA ASN A 13 4.51 23.84 -7.18
C ASN A 13 4.56 22.62 -6.25
N ILE A 14 5.34 22.68 -5.15
CA ILE A 14 5.39 21.62 -4.13
C ILE A 14 3.99 21.35 -3.54
N ASN A 15 3.20 22.38 -3.26
CA ASN A 15 1.85 22.22 -2.71
C ASN A 15 0.85 21.62 -3.71
N ILE A 16 0.99 21.94 -5.00
CA ILE A 16 0.11 21.39 -6.05
C ILE A 16 0.42 19.90 -6.28
N ASP A 17 1.70 19.54 -6.40
CA ASP A 17 2.11 18.15 -6.60
C ASP A 17 1.72 17.28 -5.40
N TRP A 18 1.87 17.80 -4.18
CA TRP A 18 1.40 17.16 -2.95
C TRP A 18 -0.10 16.89 -2.98
N PHE A 19 -0.90 17.91 -3.28
CA PHE A 19 -2.36 17.84 -3.28
C PHE A 19 -2.88 16.87 -4.33
N LEU A 20 -2.32 16.91 -5.55
CA LEU A 20 -2.67 16.00 -6.63
C LEU A 20 -2.39 14.56 -6.24
N CYS A 21 -1.20 14.31 -5.69
CA CYS A 21 -0.77 12.97 -5.30
C CYS A 21 -1.65 12.38 -4.18
N HIS A 22 -1.95 13.16 -3.15
CA HIS A 22 -2.88 12.75 -2.10
C HIS A 22 -4.30 12.48 -2.65
N THR A 23 -4.81 13.35 -3.51
CA THR A 23 -6.13 13.17 -4.12
C THR A 23 -6.19 11.87 -4.93
N GLN A 24 -5.15 11.57 -5.70
CA GLN A 24 -5.03 10.34 -6.49
C GLN A 24 -4.98 9.09 -5.60
N LEU A 25 -4.23 9.11 -4.49
CA LEU A 25 -4.23 8.02 -3.50
C LEU A 25 -5.58 7.85 -2.81
N THR A 26 -6.27 8.94 -2.48
CA THR A 26 -7.60 8.88 -1.87
C THR A 26 -8.62 8.27 -2.84
N ILE A 27 -8.57 8.65 -4.12
CA ILE A 27 -9.41 8.06 -5.17
C ILE A 27 -9.12 6.57 -5.31
N LEU A 28 -7.86 6.16 -5.43
CA LEU A 28 -7.48 4.74 -5.52
C LEU A 28 -7.96 3.94 -4.30
N SER A 29 -7.80 4.50 -3.10
CA SER A 29 -8.29 3.88 -1.86
C SER A 29 -9.80 3.71 -1.86
N SER A 30 -10.54 4.73 -2.30
CA SER A 30 -12.00 4.69 -2.39
C SER A 30 -12.47 3.67 -3.42
N LEU A 31 -11.87 3.66 -4.62
CA LEU A 31 -12.17 2.68 -5.66
C LEU A 31 -11.91 1.26 -5.18
N LEU A 32 -10.77 1.04 -4.52
CA LEU A 32 -10.42 -0.24 -3.93
C LEU A 32 -11.46 -0.65 -2.87
N GLN A 33 -11.83 0.22 -1.93
CA GLN A 33 -12.82 -0.09 -0.90
C GLN A 33 -14.21 -0.43 -1.47
N ASN A 34 -14.55 0.11 -2.63
CA ASN A 34 -15.80 -0.15 -3.34
C ASN A 34 -15.70 -1.26 -4.39
N ASN A 35 -14.59 -2.01 -4.43
CA ASN A 35 -14.34 -3.14 -5.34
C ASN A 35 -14.36 -2.79 -6.85
N PHE A 36 -13.99 -1.56 -7.20
CA PHE A 36 -13.73 -1.16 -8.58
C PHE A 36 -12.31 -1.56 -9.01
N ASP A 37 -12.05 -2.87 -9.01
CA ASP A 37 -10.69 -3.41 -9.14
C ASP A 37 -10.07 -3.12 -10.52
N ASP A 38 -10.87 -3.12 -11.59
CA ASP A 38 -10.40 -2.80 -12.95
C ASP A 38 -10.00 -1.32 -13.07
N GLU A 39 -10.75 -0.41 -12.46
CA GLU A 39 -10.39 1.00 -12.37
C GLU A 39 -9.12 1.22 -11.56
N VAL A 40 -8.96 0.51 -10.43
CA VAL A 40 -7.73 0.57 -9.61
C VAL A 40 -6.53 0.12 -10.42
N VAL A 41 -6.65 -0.98 -11.18
CA VAL A 41 -5.58 -1.48 -12.06
C VAL A 41 -5.26 -0.47 -13.14
N ARG A 42 -6.27 0.06 -13.83
CA ARG A 42 -6.11 1.02 -14.92
C ARG A 42 -5.42 2.30 -14.45
N ILE A 43 -5.88 2.88 -13.34
CA ILE A 43 -5.33 4.13 -12.80
C ILE A 43 -3.91 3.90 -12.27
N SER A 44 -3.68 2.82 -11.51
CA SER A 44 -2.35 2.50 -10.99
C SER A 44 -1.33 2.35 -12.11
N LYS A 45 -1.63 1.57 -13.16
CA LYS A 45 -0.75 1.41 -14.33
C LYS A 45 -0.50 2.72 -15.05
N LYS A 46 -1.55 3.53 -15.25
CA LYS A 46 -1.42 4.84 -15.90
C LYS A 46 -0.49 5.77 -15.13
N LEU A 47 -0.59 5.80 -13.79
CA LEU A 47 0.33 6.57 -12.95
C LEU A 47 1.76 6.04 -13.07
N MET A 48 1.97 4.73 -13.09
CA MET A 48 3.32 4.16 -13.30
C MET A 48 3.92 4.61 -14.65
N GLU A 49 3.13 4.60 -15.72
CA GLU A 49 3.52 5.05 -17.07
C GLU A 49 3.82 6.55 -17.14
N ASP A 50 3.08 7.37 -16.40
CA ASP A 50 3.20 8.84 -16.38
C ASP A 50 4.42 9.35 -15.56
N GLY A 51 5.42 8.49 -15.37
CA GLY A 51 6.73 8.85 -14.81
C GLY A 51 6.95 8.44 -13.35
N TRP A 52 5.91 7.95 -12.67
CA TRP A 52 6.02 7.50 -11.27
C TRP A 52 6.71 6.13 -11.16
N GLY A 53 6.67 5.31 -12.22
CA GLY A 53 7.33 4.01 -12.28
C GLY A 53 6.73 2.97 -11.32
N GLU A 54 7.42 1.85 -11.13
CA GLU A 54 7.02 0.76 -10.22
C GLU A 54 7.12 1.19 -8.76
N ASP A 55 6.14 1.97 -8.32
CA ASP A 55 6.05 2.49 -6.96
C ASP A 55 5.49 1.48 -5.96
N LYS A 56 5.98 1.53 -4.71
CA LYS A 56 5.51 0.68 -3.61
C LYS A 56 4.00 0.69 -3.38
N ILE A 57 3.38 1.87 -3.32
CA ILE A 57 1.96 2.03 -3.01
C ILE A 57 1.12 1.68 -4.23
N LEU A 58 1.52 2.07 -5.43
CA LEU A 58 0.82 1.65 -6.65
C LEU A 58 0.88 0.13 -6.84
N LEU A 59 2.01 -0.52 -6.55
CA LEU A 59 2.14 -1.98 -6.55
C LEU A 59 1.26 -2.64 -5.47
N TYR A 60 1.10 -2.01 -4.30
CA TYR A 60 0.15 -2.46 -3.29
C TYR A 60 -1.29 -2.45 -3.81
N PHE A 61 -1.71 -1.37 -4.48
CA PHE A 61 -3.06 -1.29 -5.07
C PHE A 61 -3.30 -2.36 -6.14
N LEU A 62 -2.31 -2.63 -6.97
CA LEU A 62 -2.36 -3.73 -7.94
C LEU A 62 -2.47 -5.08 -7.22
N SER A 63 -1.66 -5.31 -6.18
CA SER A 63 -1.75 -6.52 -5.37
C SER A 63 -3.14 -6.72 -4.76
N ALA A 64 -3.72 -5.66 -4.17
CA ALA A 64 -5.03 -5.72 -3.53
C ALA A 64 -6.14 -6.05 -4.52
N SER A 65 -6.08 -5.46 -5.71
CA SER A 65 -7.03 -5.72 -6.80
C SER A 65 -6.90 -7.14 -7.35
N GLN A 66 -5.68 -7.65 -7.50
CA GLN A 66 -5.47 -9.04 -7.91
C GLN A 66 -5.99 -10.03 -6.87
N TYR A 67 -5.80 -9.74 -5.57
CA TYR A 67 -6.30 -10.60 -4.51
C TYR A 67 -7.84 -10.66 -4.49
N SER A 68 -8.53 -9.52 -4.64
CA SER A 68 -10.00 -9.50 -4.69
C SER A 68 -10.56 -10.22 -5.92
N GLN A 69 -9.82 -10.21 -7.03
CA GLN A 69 -10.11 -11.01 -8.23
C GLN A 69 -9.77 -12.50 -8.08
N GLY A 70 -9.28 -12.94 -6.92
CA GLY A 70 -8.91 -14.33 -6.64
C GLY A 70 -7.54 -14.76 -7.19
N ASN A 71 -6.75 -13.83 -7.73
CA ASN A 71 -5.43 -14.10 -8.28
C ASN A 71 -4.35 -13.95 -7.19
N LEU A 72 -4.24 -14.97 -6.35
CA LEU A 72 -3.29 -15.02 -5.23
C LEU A 72 -1.82 -14.89 -5.70
N GLU A 73 -1.44 -15.59 -6.77
CA GLU A 73 -0.10 -15.55 -7.36
C GLU A 73 0.31 -14.14 -7.77
N ALA A 74 -0.53 -13.46 -8.55
CA ALA A 74 -0.22 -12.11 -9.01
C ALA A 74 -0.20 -11.11 -7.84
N SER A 75 -1.08 -11.30 -6.86
CA SER A 75 -1.10 -10.47 -5.66
C SER A 75 0.22 -10.54 -4.88
N ILE A 76 0.73 -11.76 -4.65
CA ILE A 76 2.02 -11.99 -4.02
C ILE A 76 3.15 -11.35 -4.82
N LEU A 77 3.16 -11.55 -6.15
CA LEU A 77 4.20 -11.01 -7.03
C LEU A 77 4.28 -9.48 -6.93
N TYR A 78 3.14 -8.79 -6.92
CA TYR A 78 3.12 -7.34 -6.79
C TYR A 78 3.62 -6.85 -5.43
N LEU A 79 3.33 -7.54 -4.33
CA LEU A 79 3.89 -7.19 -3.01
C LEU A 79 5.40 -7.44 -2.94
N GLU A 80 5.89 -8.55 -3.51
CA GLU A 80 7.33 -8.81 -3.59
C GLU A 80 8.05 -7.73 -4.42
N GLN A 81 7.46 -7.28 -5.52
CA GLN A 81 7.97 -6.16 -6.32
C GLN A 81 7.95 -4.86 -5.52
N SER A 82 6.87 -4.60 -4.78
CA SER A 82 6.73 -3.43 -3.92
C SER A 82 7.89 -3.37 -2.92
N LEU A 83 8.20 -4.48 -2.24
CA LEU A 83 9.31 -4.54 -1.29
C LEU A 83 10.68 -4.27 -1.93
N LYS A 84 10.88 -4.63 -3.21
CA LYS A 84 12.12 -4.37 -3.97
C LYS A 84 12.21 -2.94 -4.50
N SER A 85 11.09 -2.26 -4.70
CA SER A 85 11.09 -0.89 -5.21
C SER A 85 11.74 0.06 -4.20
N SER A 86 12.52 1.01 -4.71
CA SER A 86 13.05 2.15 -3.93
C SER A 86 12.18 3.39 -4.08
N ARG A 87 11.17 3.36 -4.96
CA ARG A 87 10.29 4.49 -5.26
C ARG A 87 9.14 4.55 -4.26
N TYR A 88 8.79 5.78 -3.90
CA TYR A 88 7.59 6.11 -3.14
C TYR A 88 6.81 7.21 -3.88
N TYR A 89 5.60 6.88 -4.28
CA TYR A 89 4.64 7.81 -4.85
C TYR A 89 4.32 8.83 -3.77
N CYS A 90 4.35 10.11 -4.16
CA CYS A 90 4.34 11.23 -3.24
C CYS A 90 5.59 11.35 -2.33
N ASP A 91 6.80 11.12 -2.84
CA ASP A 91 8.05 11.49 -2.13
C ASP A 91 8.08 12.98 -1.70
N ILE A 92 7.31 13.82 -2.38
CA ILE A 92 7.13 15.26 -2.09
C ILE A 92 6.25 15.49 -0.84
N ALA A 93 5.56 14.45 -0.33
CA ALA A 93 4.53 14.55 0.70
C ALA A 93 4.83 13.93 2.06
N ALA A 94 5.82 13.05 2.14
CA ALA A 94 6.12 12.37 3.39
C ALA A 94 7.60 12.53 3.76
N PRO A 95 8.00 13.65 4.39
CA PRO A 95 9.31 13.72 5.02
C PRO A 95 9.20 13.18 6.45
N LEU A 96 8.79 11.92 6.62
CA LEU A 96 9.06 11.16 7.84
C LEU A 96 9.33 9.71 7.42
N GLU A 97 10.57 9.26 7.57
CA GLU A 97 10.99 7.86 7.35
C GLU A 97 10.07 6.86 8.06
N GLU A 98 9.44 7.31 9.15
CA GLU A 98 8.44 6.58 9.93
C GLU A 98 7.26 6.08 9.08
N ASN A 99 6.73 6.90 8.16
CA ASN A 99 5.62 6.50 7.30
C ASN A 99 6.04 5.45 6.26
N LYS A 100 7.27 5.55 5.73
CA LYS A 100 7.79 4.57 4.77
C LYS A 100 7.94 3.19 5.41
N SER A 101 8.45 3.13 6.63
CA SER A 101 8.61 1.86 7.32
C SER A 101 7.31 1.30 7.90
N LEU A 102 6.32 2.14 8.22
CA LEU A 102 4.96 1.68 8.51
C LEU A 102 4.30 1.05 7.28
N ASN A 103 4.44 1.66 6.11
CA ASN A 103 3.95 1.09 4.86
C ASN A 103 4.64 -0.25 4.54
N GLU A 104 5.96 -0.32 4.71
CA GLU A 104 6.70 -1.57 4.53
C GLU A 104 6.23 -2.65 5.52
N SER A 105 6.03 -2.28 6.79
CA SER A 105 5.50 -3.18 7.81
C SER A 105 4.14 -3.76 7.41
N GLU A 106 3.25 -2.94 6.86
CA GLU A 106 1.93 -3.36 6.37
C GLU A 106 2.06 -4.34 5.21
N ILE A 107 2.84 -3.98 4.19
CA ILE A 107 3.06 -4.82 3.00
C ILE A 107 3.59 -6.20 3.40
N ARG A 108 4.57 -6.24 4.32
CA ARG A 108 5.12 -7.50 4.83
C ARG A 108 4.12 -8.30 5.64
N TYR A 109 3.26 -7.63 6.41
CA TYR A 109 2.19 -8.31 7.12
C TYR A 109 1.24 -9.01 6.13
N ILE A 110 0.75 -8.28 5.12
CA ILE A 110 -0.18 -8.83 4.14
C ILE A 110 0.49 -9.97 3.36
N LEU A 111 1.74 -9.77 2.92
CA LEU A 111 2.50 -10.82 2.26
C LEU A 111 2.64 -12.08 3.13
N SER A 112 2.78 -11.92 4.45
CA SER A 112 2.80 -13.06 5.38
C SER A 112 1.47 -13.83 5.40
N GLU A 113 0.33 -13.13 5.33
CA GLU A 113 -0.99 -13.75 5.25
C GLU A 113 -1.17 -14.49 3.93
N LEU A 114 -0.78 -13.88 2.81
CA LEU A 114 -0.87 -14.49 1.49
C LEU A 114 0.04 -15.73 1.37
N TYR A 115 1.25 -15.69 1.94
CA TYR A 115 2.11 -16.86 2.00
C TYR A 115 1.53 -17.98 2.85
N LEU A 116 0.86 -17.65 3.96
CA LEU A 116 0.19 -18.66 4.77
C LEU A 116 -0.95 -19.30 4.00
N GLU A 117 -1.76 -18.51 3.30
CA GLU A 117 -2.86 -18.97 2.44
C GLU A 117 -2.35 -19.89 1.32
N LYS A 118 -1.18 -19.59 0.74
CA LYS A 118 -0.50 -20.44 -0.25
C LYS A 118 0.19 -21.68 0.34
N GLY A 119 0.19 -21.85 1.66
CA GLY A 119 0.86 -22.97 2.35
C GLY A 119 2.37 -22.79 2.55
N LEU A 120 2.93 -21.62 2.24
CA LEU A 120 4.35 -21.27 2.38
C LEU A 120 4.67 -20.80 3.80
N LYS A 121 4.56 -21.71 4.77
CA LYS A 121 4.64 -21.41 6.21
C LYS A 121 5.93 -20.69 6.64
N GLU A 122 7.08 -21.13 6.14
CA GLU A 122 8.38 -20.55 6.51
C GLU A 122 8.51 -19.09 6.05
N LYS A 123 8.14 -18.82 4.79
CA LYS A 123 8.11 -17.46 4.24
C LYS A 123 7.12 -16.57 4.98
N SER A 124 5.94 -17.10 5.32
CA SER A 124 4.95 -16.39 6.13
C SER A 124 5.54 -15.97 7.49
N ILE A 125 6.16 -16.89 8.22
CA ILE A 125 6.76 -16.61 9.53
C ILE A 125 7.88 -15.57 9.41
N GLN A 126 8.70 -15.65 8.35
CA GLN A 126 9.77 -14.70 8.10
C GLN A 126 9.22 -13.28 7.89
N GLU A 127 8.25 -13.10 6.98
CA GLU A 127 7.69 -11.78 6.71
C GLU A 127 6.93 -11.20 7.90
N LEU A 128 6.19 -12.03 8.64
CA LEU A 128 5.50 -11.61 9.85
C LEU A 128 6.49 -11.13 10.93
N ARG A 129 7.63 -11.80 11.08
CA ARG A 129 8.67 -11.39 12.01
C ARG A 129 9.25 -10.02 11.63
N ILE A 130 9.52 -9.80 10.35
CA ILE A 130 10.07 -8.53 9.87
C ILE A 130 9.04 -7.41 10.06
N SER A 131 7.78 -7.63 9.67
CA SER A 131 6.67 -6.69 9.90
C SER A 131 6.58 -6.26 11.37
N LYS A 132 6.52 -7.24 12.30
CA LYS A 132 6.46 -6.94 13.74
C LYS A 132 7.67 -6.14 14.24
N ASN A 133 8.87 -6.47 13.76
CA ASN A 133 10.09 -5.75 14.16
C ASN A 133 10.09 -4.31 13.66
N LEU A 134 9.65 -4.09 12.42
CA LEU A 134 9.46 -2.74 11.87
C LEU A 134 8.43 -1.98 12.71
N ALA A 135 7.23 -2.53 12.88
CA ALA A 135 6.19 -1.85 13.65
C ALA A 135 6.63 -1.52 15.10
N ARG A 136 7.32 -2.44 15.80
CA ARG A 136 7.90 -2.18 17.13
C ARG A 136 8.88 -1.02 17.16
N LYS A 137 9.73 -0.90 16.13
CA LYS A 137 10.70 0.18 16.02
C LYS A 137 10.02 1.56 16.00
N TYR A 138 8.84 1.67 15.39
CA TYR A 138 8.14 2.94 15.21
C TYR A 138 7.09 3.24 16.29
N PHE A 139 6.33 2.24 16.74
CA PHE A 139 5.38 2.41 17.85
C PHE A 139 6.04 2.32 19.24
N GLY A 140 7.33 1.99 19.29
CA GLY A 140 8.14 1.99 20.50
C GLY A 140 7.63 1.02 21.59
N LYS A 141 7.83 1.40 22.86
CA LYS A 141 7.37 0.63 24.03
C LYS A 141 5.85 0.43 24.10
N TYR A 142 5.08 1.19 23.32
CA TYR A 142 3.62 1.07 23.25
C TYR A 142 3.16 0.02 22.25
N PHE A 143 4.07 -0.61 21.51
CA PHE A 143 3.72 -1.74 20.65
C PHE A 143 3.42 -2.99 21.49
N ASN A 144 2.17 -3.10 21.95
CA ASN A 144 1.61 -4.34 22.47
C ASN A 144 0.91 -5.11 21.34
N ASP A 145 0.70 -6.41 21.53
CA ASP A 145 0.06 -7.24 20.49
C ASP A 145 -1.37 -6.77 20.18
N SER A 146 -2.07 -6.09 21.10
CA SER A 146 -3.42 -5.53 20.88
C SER A 146 -3.42 -4.39 19.86
N ILE A 147 -2.50 -3.43 20.01
CA ILE A 147 -2.33 -2.29 19.10
C ILE A 147 -1.90 -2.78 17.72
N TYR A 148 -1.09 -3.84 17.65
CA TYR A 148 -0.77 -4.48 16.38
C TYR A 148 -1.99 -5.14 15.73
N GLN A 149 -2.84 -5.82 16.51
CA GLN A 149 -4.09 -6.38 15.99
C GLN A 149 -5.04 -5.29 15.49
N GLU A 150 -5.17 -4.17 16.19
CA GLU A 150 -5.96 -3.02 15.75
C GLU A 150 -5.40 -2.42 14.44
N TYR A 151 -4.08 -2.20 14.36
CA TYR A 151 -3.39 -1.75 13.16
C TYR A 151 -3.63 -2.66 11.94
N ILE A 152 -3.62 -3.97 12.16
CA ILE A 152 -3.96 -4.93 11.10
C ILE A 152 -5.46 -4.85 10.75
N GLN A 153 -6.33 -4.73 11.77
CA GLN A 153 -7.78 -4.71 11.58
C GLN A 153 -8.28 -3.45 10.87
N SER A 154 -7.57 -2.32 11.00
CA SER A 154 -7.87 -1.10 10.25
C SER A 154 -7.57 -1.23 8.75
N ASN A 155 -6.79 -2.22 8.33
CA ASN A 155 -6.37 -2.36 6.95
C ASN A 155 -7.37 -3.18 6.12
N SER A 156 -7.59 -2.69 4.91
CA SER A 156 -8.71 -2.96 3.98
C SER A 156 -8.90 -4.43 3.57
N PHE A 157 -7.88 -5.29 3.72
CA PHE A 157 -7.93 -6.69 3.29
C PHE A 157 -8.89 -7.58 4.10
N LYS A 158 -9.05 -7.32 5.41
CA LYS A 158 -9.90 -8.17 6.27
C LYS A 158 -11.39 -8.06 5.96
N ASN A 159 -11.86 -6.92 5.44
CA ASN A 159 -13.26 -6.72 5.09
C ASN A 159 -13.65 -7.30 3.72
N LYS A 160 -12.68 -7.46 2.80
CA LYS A 160 -12.96 -7.96 1.45
C LYS A 160 -13.14 -9.48 1.37
N LYS A 161 -12.55 -10.26 2.30
CA LYS A 161 -12.75 -11.73 2.36
C LYS A 161 -14.21 -12.13 2.65
N LYS A 162 -15.01 -11.23 3.22
CA LYS A 162 -16.46 -11.44 3.42
C LYS A 162 -17.29 -11.27 2.16
N ILE A 163 -16.83 -10.51 1.16
CA ILE A 163 -17.60 -10.24 -0.06
C ILE A 163 -17.37 -11.35 -1.10
N SER A 164 -16.16 -11.90 -1.18
CA SER A 164 -15.83 -13.01 -2.10
C SER A 164 -16.25 -14.40 -1.60
N SER A 165 -16.67 -14.51 -0.34
CA SER A 165 -17.18 -15.76 0.26
C SER A 165 -18.70 -15.78 0.45
N ASP A 166 -19.42 -14.79 -0.06
CA ASP A 166 -20.89 -14.81 -0.07
C ASP A 166 -21.37 -15.65 -1.26
N PRO A 167 -21.94 -16.85 -1.04
CA PRO A 167 -22.44 -17.70 -2.11
C PRO A 167 -23.62 -17.08 -2.90
N ASN A 168 -24.12 -15.91 -2.48
CA ASN A 168 -25.19 -15.19 -3.18
C ASN A 168 -24.71 -14.22 -4.29
N ASN A 169 -23.39 -14.01 -4.46
CA ASN A 169 -22.84 -13.07 -5.43
C ASN A 169 -22.19 -13.72 -6.67
N THR A 170 -22.37 -15.02 -6.87
CA THR A 170 -22.15 -15.66 -8.19
C THR A 170 -23.51 -15.83 -8.88
N LYS A 171 -23.87 -14.84 -9.71
CA LYS A 171 -24.91 -14.98 -10.74
C LYS A 171 -24.32 -14.62 -12.09
#